data_AF-A0A341ESN5-F1
#
_entry.id   AF-A0A341ESN5-F1
#
_cell.length_a   1.000
_cell.length_b   1.000
_cell.length_c   1.000
_cell.angle_alpha   90.00
_cell.angle_beta   90.00
_cell.angle_gamma   90.00
#
_symmetry.space_group_name_H-M   'P 1'
#
loop_
_entity.id
_entity.type
_entity.pdbx_description
1 polymer ?
#
loop_
_entity_poly.entity_id
_entity_poly.type
_entity_poly.pdbx_seq_one_letter_code
_entity_poly.pdbx_strand_id
1 'polypeptide(L)'
;MVNIPTPPPEPVFGPDFNAQHSAVAAWERAALLSIKDSLPSGPTDATPGKFLLSGAFGLGVDSGPVVPNVDTHHTAGFYSGYGGGHATPAGGDNPFSTMNGAFGLLVGNSTVSEADDYVWQIAIDFSGGNGTKYRARGNAGWTSWRRYLASDEVQADPTDATAEKLLKVGAFGWGAGVAVRSTGNFLETQLPGGAFRTGNLDSTTGAPPGATYRGTVGLTLPALSGTHAMLLMNAMNVSSPEDNNLWLGVKSTGGAAPQWSRFYSDSNILGTVSQSAGVPRGAIIERGSNGNGEYVRFADGTQICAVLVNMGDPTATGSGTFADPYTTNSMSLSFPASFVAPPKLGLFATISNGSAPLQNRIFSFSAAGTSASAVTALRAHRMSAGADTSDCTIYMTAIGRWN
;
A
#
# COMPACT_ATOMS: atom_id res chain seq x y z
N MET A 1 -26.70 -53.12 -13.46
CA MET A 1 -26.96 -54.57 -13.54
C MET A 1 -27.01 -54.92 -15.01
N VAL A 2 -26.09 -55.75 -15.50
CA VAL A 2 -26.15 -56.29 -16.87
C VAL A 2 -27.33 -57.26 -16.92
N ASN A 3 -28.32 -56.97 -17.76
CA ASN A 3 -29.47 -57.85 -17.92
C ASN A 3 -29.06 -58.96 -18.87
N ILE A 4 -28.53 -60.06 -18.33
CA ILE A 4 -28.24 -61.26 -19.12
C ILE A 4 -29.62 -61.83 -19.52
N PRO A 5 -29.96 -61.87 -20.83
CA PRO A 5 -31.20 -62.50 -21.27
C PRO A 5 -31.31 -63.90 -20.65
N THR A 6 -32.44 -64.17 -19.99
CA THR A 6 -32.68 -65.47 -19.35
C THR A 6 -32.51 -66.56 -20.40
N PRO A 7 -31.59 -67.53 -20.21
CA PRO A 7 -31.52 -68.66 -21.11
C PRO A 7 -32.88 -69.40 -21.06
N PRO A 8 -33.22 -70.17 -22.11
CA PRO A 8 -34.42 -71.00 -22.09
C PRO A 8 -34.44 -71.91 -20.84
N PRO A 9 -35.61 -72.35 -20.36
CA PRO A 9 -35.71 -73.21 -19.18
C PRO A 9 -34.86 -74.48 -19.34
N GLU A 10 -34.22 -74.91 -18.25
CA GLU A 10 -33.39 -76.12 -18.22
C GLU A 10 -34.23 -77.35 -18.62
N PRO A 11 -33.72 -78.26 -19.48
CA PRO A 11 -34.48 -79.44 -19.91
C PRO A 11 -34.85 -80.36 -18.73
N VAL A 12 -36.10 -80.83 -18.65
CA VAL A 12 -36.53 -81.82 -17.65
C VAL A 12 -36.24 -83.24 -18.15
N PHE A 13 -35.65 -84.10 -17.31
CA PHE A 13 -35.29 -85.49 -17.67
C PHE A 13 -36.51 -86.37 -17.98
N GLY A 14 -36.49 -87.05 -19.14
CA GLY A 14 -37.49 -88.02 -19.60
C GLY A 14 -36.86 -89.32 -20.16
N PRO A 15 -37.58 -90.14 -20.94
CA PRO A 15 -37.06 -91.44 -21.42
C PRO A 15 -36.22 -91.39 -22.72
N ASP A 16 -36.24 -90.29 -23.48
CA ASP A 16 -35.51 -90.17 -24.75
C ASP A 16 -34.16 -89.46 -24.58
N PHE A 17 -33.09 -90.27 -24.51
CA PHE A 17 -31.71 -89.83 -24.29
C PHE A 17 -31.18 -88.89 -25.40
N ASN A 18 -31.53 -89.14 -26.67
CA ASN A 18 -31.00 -88.37 -27.79
C ASN A 18 -31.65 -86.98 -27.90
N ALA A 19 -32.96 -86.90 -27.63
CA ALA A 19 -33.68 -85.63 -27.58
C ALA A 19 -33.18 -84.73 -26.43
N GLN A 20 -32.81 -85.34 -25.29
CA GLN A 20 -32.27 -84.61 -24.13
C GLN A 20 -30.89 -84.03 -24.38
N HIS A 21 -29.96 -84.83 -24.89
CA HIS A 21 -28.62 -84.33 -25.23
C HIS A 21 -28.67 -83.18 -26.25
N SER A 22 -29.61 -83.24 -27.19
CA SER A 22 -29.83 -82.16 -28.17
C SER A 22 -30.39 -80.89 -27.53
N ALA A 23 -31.32 -81.01 -26.58
CA ALA A 23 -31.90 -79.88 -25.85
C ALA A 23 -30.88 -79.20 -24.90
N VAL A 24 -30.07 -79.99 -24.20
CA VAL A 24 -28.98 -79.48 -23.35
C VAL A 24 -27.93 -78.74 -24.21
N ALA A 25 -27.51 -79.32 -25.33
CA ALA A 25 -26.57 -78.67 -26.24
C ALA A 25 -27.12 -77.34 -26.80
N ALA A 26 -28.43 -77.26 -27.08
CA ALA A 26 -29.08 -76.03 -27.51
C ALA A 26 -29.12 -74.96 -26.40
N TRP A 27 -29.38 -75.38 -25.15
CA TRP A 27 -29.36 -74.49 -23.98
C TRP A 27 -27.96 -73.93 -23.71
N GLU A 28 -26.93 -74.79 -23.67
CA GLU A 28 -25.54 -74.37 -23.48
C GLU A 28 -25.10 -73.39 -24.57
N ARG A 29 -25.47 -73.66 -25.82
CA ARG A 29 -25.20 -72.77 -26.96
C ARG A 29 -25.88 -71.40 -26.80
N ALA A 30 -27.12 -71.37 -26.33
CA ALA A 30 -27.86 -70.13 -26.10
C ALA A 30 -27.26 -69.31 -24.94
N ALA A 31 -26.87 -69.97 -23.85
CA ALA A 31 -26.20 -69.32 -22.72
C ALA A 31 -24.85 -68.71 -23.12
N LEU A 32 -24.03 -69.46 -23.87
CA LEU A 32 -22.76 -68.97 -24.40
C LEU A 32 -22.94 -67.78 -25.35
N LEU A 33 -23.99 -67.79 -26.17
CA LEU A 33 -24.30 -66.68 -27.08
C LEU A 33 -24.74 -65.44 -26.31
N SER A 34 -25.57 -65.60 -25.28
CA SER A 34 -26.01 -64.52 -24.38
C SER A 34 -24.84 -63.84 -23.65
N ILE A 35 -23.86 -64.64 -23.19
CA ILE A 35 -22.62 -64.12 -22.59
C ILE A 35 -21.79 -63.37 -23.64
N LYS A 36 -21.60 -63.97 -24.81
CA LYS A 36 -20.86 -63.33 -25.93
C LYS A 36 -21.49 -62.00 -26.33
N ASP A 37 -22.81 -61.93 -26.39
CA ASP A 37 -23.56 -60.73 -26.73
C ASP A 37 -23.55 -59.69 -25.61
N SER A 38 -23.20 -60.07 -24.38
CA SER A 38 -23.00 -59.16 -23.26
C SER A 38 -21.57 -58.63 -23.16
N LEU A 39 -20.62 -59.21 -23.90
CA LEU A 39 -19.24 -58.72 -23.95
C LEU A 39 -19.12 -57.48 -24.86
N PRO A 40 -18.28 -56.51 -24.49
CA PRO A 40 -17.97 -55.37 -25.33
C PRO A 40 -17.19 -55.81 -26.58
N SER A 41 -17.45 -55.14 -27.70
CA SER A 41 -16.77 -55.32 -28.99
C SER A 41 -15.34 -54.76 -29.01
N GLY A 42 -14.99 -53.93 -28.02
CA GLY A 42 -13.66 -53.35 -27.86
C GLY A 42 -13.54 -52.51 -26.58
N PRO A 43 -12.36 -51.93 -26.31
CA PRO A 43 -12.08 -51.21 -25.08
C PRO A 43 -12.83 -49.88 -24.94
N THR A 44 -13.45 -49.37 -26.01
CA THR A 44 -14.23 -48.12 -26.00
C THR A 44 -15.70 -48.36 -26.38
N ASP A 45 -16.20 -49.60 -26.24
CA ASP A 45 -17.58 -49.95 -26.58
C ASP A 45 -18.56 -49.34 -25.58
N ALA A 46 -19.16 -48.21 -25.97
CA ALA A 46 -20.16 -47.48 -25.19
C ALA A 46 -21.59 -48.04 -25.30
N THR A 47 -21.78 -49.22 -25.88
CA THR A 47 -23.11 -49.83 -26.04
C THR A 47 -23.74 -50.10 -24.66
N PRO A 48 -24.93 -49.53 -24.36
CA PRO A 48 -25.61 -49.79 -23.10
C PRO A 48 -25.88 -51.28 -22.88
N GLY A 49 -25.71 -51.75 -21.64
CA GLY A 49 -26.00 -53.14 -21.26
C GLY A 49 -24.84 -54.12 -21.43
N LYS A 50 -23.67 -53.70 -21.92
CA LYS A 50 -22.45 -54.52 -21.97
C LYS A 50 -21.71 -54.57 -20.62
N PHE A 51 -20.86 -55.59 -20.43
CA PHE A 51 -19.93 -55.64 -19.31
C PHE A 51 -18.80 -54.61 -19.44
N LEU A 52 -18.39 -54.02 -18.32
CA LEU A 52 -17.15 -53.25 -18.22
C LEU A 52 -16.00 -54.21 -17.87
N LEU A 53 -15.14 -54.47 -18.85
CA LEU A 53 -13.94 -55.29 -18.64
C LEU A 53 -12.78 -54.42 -18.15
N SER A 54 -11.77 -55.04 -17.52
CA SER A 54 -10.51 -54.35 -17.26
C SER A 54 -9.91 -53.87 -18.58
N GLY A 55 -9.48 -52.61 -18.63
CA GLY A 55 -9.05 -51.88 -19.83
C GLY A 55 -10.16 -51.11 -20.55
N ALA A 56 -11.43 -51.35 -20.23
CA ALA A 56 -12.53 -50.59 -20.83
C ALA A 56 -12.46 -49.12 -20.39
N PHE A 57 -12.50 -48.20 -21.35
CA PHE A 57 -12.40 -46.75 -21.15
C PHE A 57 -11.18 -46.34 -20.31
N GLY A 58 -10.09 -47.11 -20.41
CA GLY A 58 -8.84 -46.90 -19.67
C GLY A 58 -8.88 -47.24 -18.18
N LEU A 59 -9.93 -47.91 -17.70
CA LEU A 59 -10.03 -48.36 -16.31
C LEU A 59 -9.28 -49.67 -16.09
N GLY A 60 -8.37 -49.73 -15.11
CA GLY A 60 -7.75 -50.99 -14.68
C GLY A 60 -6.56 -51.48 -15.52
N VAL A 61 -6.02 -50.64 -16.41
CA VAL A 61 -4.80 -50.89 -17.20
C VAL A 61 -3.74 -49.83 -16.89
N ASP A 62 -2.46 -50.18 -17.06
CA ASP A 62 -1.32 -49.30 -16.78
C ASP A 62 -1.22 -48.08 -17.72
N SER A 63 -1.91 -48.12 -18.87
CA SER A 63 -2.01 -47.02 -19.82
C SER A 63 -3.40 -46.92 -20.43
N GLY A 64 -4.06 -45.77 -20.28
CA GLY A 64 -5.33 -45.49 -20.95
C GLY A 64 -5.18 -45.38 -22.48
N PRO A 65 -6.24 -45.67 -23.26
CA PRO A 65 -6.17 -45.62 -24.73
C PRO A 65 -5.71 -44.25 -25.23
N VAL A 66 -4.87 -44.25 -26.27
CA VAL A 66 -4.36 -43.02 -26.88
C VAL A 66 -5.44 -42.41 -27.77
N VAL A 67 -5.74 -41.13 -27.54
CA VAL A 67 -6.70 -40.36 -28.34
C VAL A 67 -5.99 -39.75 -29.55
N PRO A 68 -6.44 -40.05 -30.77
CA PRO A 68 -5.80 -39.56 -31.99
C PRO A 68 -6.12 -38.09 -32.27
N ASN A 69 -7.28 -37.60 -31.84
CA ASN A 69 -7.68 -36.20 -31.97
C ASN A 69 -8.58 -35.80 -30.80
N VAL A 70 -8.17 -34.76 -30.06
CA VAL A 70 -8.89 -34.34 -28.85
C VAL A 70 -10.20 -33.61 -29.16
N ASP A 71 -10.36 -32.98 -30.32
CA ASP A 71 -11.57 -32.22 -30.67
C ASP A 71 -12.73 -33.12 -31.11
N THR A 72 -12.41 -34.30 -31.64
CA THR A 72 -13.38 -35.31 -32.11
C THR A 72 -13.58 -36.45 -31.11
N HIS A 73 -12.95 -36.39 -29.94
CA HIS A 73 -13.06 -37.43 -28.93
C HIS A 73 -14.08 -37.07 -27.85
N HIS A 74 -15.25 -37.70 -27.94
CA HIS A 74 -16.42 -37.37 -27.13
C HIS A 74 -16.84 -38.49 -26.17
N THR A 75 -16.29 -39.69 -26.34
CA THR A 75 -16.60 -40.86 -25.51
C THR A 75 -16.09 -40.65 -24.09
N ALA A 76 -16.97 -40.76 -23.10
CA ALA A 76 -16.57 -40.63 -21.69
C ALA A 76 -15.57 -41.72 -21.28
N GLY A 77 -14.60 -41.38 -20.43
CA GLY A 77 -13.56 -42.33 -20.01
C GLY A 77 -12.23 -41.67 -19.65
N PHE A 78 -11.23 -42.53 -19.37
CA PHE A 78 -9.86 -42.16 -19.04
C PHE A 78 -8.94 -42.54 -20.20
N TYR A 79 -8.21 -41.55 -20.69
CA TYR A 79 -7.43 -41.67 -21.92
C TYR A 79 -6.07 -41.01 -21.76
N SER A 80 -5.24 -41.15 -22.78
CA SER A 80 -3.98 -40.42 -22.91
C SER A 80 -3.90 -39.73 -24.27
N GLY A 81 -3.08 -38.69 -24.37
CA GLY A 81 -2.78 -38.02 -25.63
C GLY A 81 -1.36 -37.50 -25.60
N TYR A 82 -0.82 -37.15 -26.78
CA TYR A 82 0.51 -36.57 -26.87
C TYR A 82 0.42 -35.06 -27.12
N GLY A 83 1.26 -34.29 -26.41
CA GLY A 83 1.38 -32.85 -26.58
C GLY A 83 1.81 -32.45 -27.99
N GLY A 84 1.60 -31.17 -28.33
CA GLY A 84 1.79 -30.68 -29.71
C GLY A 84 3.24 -30.71 -30.20
N GLY A 85 4.22 -30.77 -29.29
CA GLY A 85 5.64 -30.89 -29.63
C GLY A 85 6.12 -32.33 -29.80
N HIS A 86 5.30 -33.34 -29.46
CA HIS A 86 5.67 -34.74 -29.60
C HIS A 86 5.74 -35.16 -31.09
N ALA A 87 6.48 -36.24 -31.38
CA ALA A 87 6.62 -36.76 -32.76
C ALA A 87 5.28 -37.26 -33.35
N THR A 88 4.34 -37.67 -32.49
CA THR A 88 2.99 -38.12 -32.87
C THR A 88 1.95 -37.39 -32.00
N PRO A 89 1.72 -36.09 -32.20
CA PRO A 89 0.82 -35.30 -31.36
C PRO A 89 -0.63 -35.74 -31.59
N ALA A 90 -1.48 -35.64 -30.56
CA ALA A 90 -2.91 -35.75 -30.78
C ALA A 90 -3.37 -34.59 -31.67
N GLY A 91 -4.17 -34.88 -32.69
CA GLY A 91 -4.80 -33.87 -33.55
C GLY A 91 -5.81 -33.01 -32.78
N GLY A 92 -6.22 -31.90 -33.40
CA GLY A 92 -7.12 -30.92 -32.77
C GLY A 92 -6.38 -29.85 -31.96
N ASP A 93 -7.13 -29.03 -31.23
CA ASP A 93 -6.58 -27.98 -30.36
C ASP A 93 -5.92 -28.61 -29.12
N ASN A 94 -4.60 -28.74 -29.16
CA ASN A 94 -3.83 -29.47 -28.15
C ASN A 94 -3.74 -28.69 -26.82
N PRO A 95 -4.09 -29.30 -25.67
CA PRO A 95 -3.99 -28.62 -24.37
C PRO A 95 -2.56 -28.17 -24.05
N PHE A 96 -1.54 -28.90 -24.55
CA PHE A 96 -0.13 -28.63 -24.28
C PHE A 96 0.66 -28.58 -25.60
N SER A 97 0.45 -27.50 -26.37
CA SER A 97 0.99 -27.34 -27.73
C SER A 97 2.52 -27.38 -27.84
N THR A 98 3.25 -27.07 -26.78
CA THR A 98 4.73 -27.09 -26.73
C THR A 98 5.31 -28.32 -26.04
N MET A 99 4.47 -29.19 -25.48
CA MET A 99 4.93 -30.33 -24.70
C MET A 99 5.34 -31.48 -25.63
N ASN A 100 6.53 -32.05 -25.39
CA ASN A 100 7.07 -33.19 -26.14
C ASN A 100 6.68 -34.56 -25.56
N GLY A 101 5.71 -34.61 -24.63
CA GLY A 101 5.37 -35.81 -23.86
C GLY A 101 3.88 -36.14 -23.88
N ALA A 102 3.51 -37.23 -23.19
CA ALA A 102 2.12 -37.64 -23.02
C ALA A 102 1.42 -36.87 -21.88
N PHE A 103 0.12 -36.68 -22.01
CA PHE A 103 -0.78 -36.16 -20.98
C PHE A 103 -1.92 -37.15 -20.73
N GLY A 104 -2.47 -37.14 -19.51
CA GLY A 104 -3.70 -37.84 -19.19
C GLY A 104 -4.90 -37.01 -19.62
N LEU A 105 -5.94 -37.65 -20.14
CA LEU A 105 -7.17 -37.01 -20.58
C LEU A 105 -8.37 -37.69 -19.93
N LEU A 106 -9.15 -36.94 -19.16
CA LEU A 106 -10.45 -37.35 -18.66
C LEU A 106 -11.51 -36.71 -19.54
N VAL A 107 -12.44 -37.53 -20.04
CA VAL A 107 -13.57 -37.06 -20.84
C VAL A 107 -14.86 -37.45 -20.16
N GLY A 108 -15.79 -36.51 -20.07
CA GLY A 108 -17.18 -36.80 -19.75
C GLY A 108 -18.10 -36.17 -20.77
N ASN A 109 -19.24 -36.81 -20.97
CA ASN A 109 -20.27 -36.36 -21.89
C ASN A 109 -21.65 -36.43 -21.22
N SER A 110 -22.62 -35.71 -21.78
CA SER A 110 -24.01 -35.73 -21.34
C SER A 110 -24.94 -35.80 -22.53
N THR A 111 -26.00 -36.61 -22.42
CA THR A 111 -27.00 -36.85 -23.47
C THR A 111 -28.25 -35.98 -23.25
N VAL A 112 -28.08 -34.67 -23.03
CA VAL A 112 -29.24 -33.76 -23.11
C VAL A 112 -29.42 -33.43 -24.59
N SER A 113 -30.50 -33.92 -25.18
CA SER A 113 -30.93 -33.83 -26.59
C SER A 113 -30.27 -34.77 -27.61
N GLU A 114 -28.94 -34.90 -27.72
CA GLU A 114 -28.27 -35.88 -28.61
C GLU A 114 -26.94 -36.38 -28.00
N ALA A 115 -26.40 -37.50 -28.48
CA ALA A 115 -25.06 -37.94 -28.09
C ALA A 115 -24.03 -36.94 -28.61
N ASP A 116 -23.03 -36.60 -27.77
CA ASP A 116 -21.84 -35.79 -28.13
C ASP A 116 -22.00 -34.25 -28.16
N ASP A 117 -23.18 -33.70 -27.90
CA ASP A 117 -23.39 -32.22 -27.90
C ASP A 117 -22.72 -31.50 -26.73
N TYR A 118 -22.71 -32.13 -25.55
CA TYR A 118 -22.14 -31.57 -24.33
C TYR A 118 -21.03 -32.47 -23.80
N VAL A 119 -19.79 -32.05 -24.04
CA VAL A 119 -18.57 -32.78 -23.66
C VAL A 119 -17.71 -31.87 -22.80
N TRP A 120 -17.08 -32.42 -21.77
CA TRP A 120 -16.02 -31.73 -21.03
C TRP A 120 -14.77 -32.59 -21.04
N GLN A 121 -13.62 -31.92 -21.06
CA GLN A 121 -12.31 -32.55 -21.07
C GLN A 121 -11.43 -31.92 -20.01
N ILE A 122 -10.67 -32.74 -19.30
CA ILE A 122 -9.62 -32.33 -18.38
C ILE A 122 -8.32 -33.01 -18.83
N ALA A 123 -7.30 -32.22 -19.11
CA ALA A 123 -5.98 -32.68 -19.50
C ALA A 123 -4.97 -32.45 -18.36
N ILE A 124 -4.21 -33.48 -18.01
CA ILE A 124 -3.26 -33.47 -16.90
C ILE A 124 -1.86 -33.76 -17.46
N ASP A 125 -0.94 -32.83 -17.29
CA ASP A 125 0.47 -33.04 -17.62
C ASP A 125 1.12 -33.99 -16.60
N PHE A 126 1.61 -35.15 -17.05
CA PHE A 126 2.32 -36.11 -16.20
C PHE A 126 3.68 -35.61 -15.71
N SER A 127 4.30 -34.67 -16.42
CA SER A 127 5.59 -34.06 -16.04
C SER A 127 5.44 -32.91 -15.05
N GLY A 128 4.20 -32.47 -14.76
CA GLY A 128 3.89 -31.43 -13.77
C GLY A 128 4.20 -29.98 -14.20
N GLY A 129 5.05 -29.76 -15.21
CA GLY A 129 5.50 -28.42 -15.61
C GLY A 129 4.40 -27.53 -16.22
N ASN A 130 3.40 -28.13 -16.87
CA ASN A 130 2.35 -27.40 -17.59
C ASN A 130 1.01 -27.36 -16.86
N GLY A 131 0.89 -28.03 -15.71
CA GLY A 131 -0.29 -28.06 -14.86
C GLY A 131 -1.48 -28.82 -15.44
N THR A 132 -2.66 -28.56 -14.89
CA THR A 132 -3.93 -29.17 -15.35
C THR A 132 -4.73 -28.16 -16.15
N LYS A 133 -5.31 -28.59 -17.28
CA LYS A 133 -6.18 -27.77 -18.12
C LYS A 133 -7.55 -28.40 -18.30
N TYR A 134 -8.56 -27.58 -18.57
CA TYR A 134 -9.91 -28.03 -18.87
C TYR A 134 -10.53 -27.23 -20.01
N ARG A 135 -11.51 -27.83 -20.67
CA ARG A 135 -12.40 -27.17 -21.62
C ARG A 135 -13.75 -27.87 -21.67
N ALA A 136 -14.74 -27.20 -22.27
CA ALA A 136 -16.04 -27.77 -22.53
C ALA A 136 -16.48 -27.50 -23.97
N ARG A 137 -17.37 -28.35 -24.47
CA ARG A 137 -18.10 -28.21 -25.71
C ARG A 137 -19.58 -28.05 -25.38
N GLY A 138 -20.23 -27.10 -26.04
CA GLY A 138 -21.69 -27.05 -26.13
C GLY A 138 -22.09 -26.76 -27.57
N ASN A 139 -23.33 -26.31 -27.79
CA ASN A 139 -23.86 -26.03 -29.13
C ASN A 139 -23.03 -25.04 -29.96
N ALA A 140 -22.27 -24.15 -29.31
CA ALA A 140 -21.39 -23.18 -29.97
C ALA A 140 -19.99 -23.71 -30.32
N GLY A 141 -19.71 -24.99 -30.03
CA GLY A 141 -18.40 -25.62 -30.21
C GLY A 141 -17.55 -25.65 -28.94
N TRP A 142 -16.25 -25.90 -29.12
CA TRP A 142 -15.29 -25.99 -28.02
C TRP A 142 -14.92 -24.61 -27.46
N THR A 143 -14.86 -24.50 -26.14
CA THR A 143 -14.14 -23.41 -25.48
C THR A 143 -12.64 -23.64 -25.61
N SER A 144 -11.86 -22.56 -25.62
CA SER A 144 -10.40 -22.65 -25.46
C SER A 144 -10.02 -23.36 -24.15
N TRP A 145 -8.88 -24.05 -24.15
CA TRP A 145 -8.31 -24.63 -22.94
C TRP A 145 -8.00 -23.57 -21.89
N ARG A 146 -8.40 -23.83 -20.64
CA ARG A 146 -8.11 -23.00 -19.47
C ARG A 146 -7.28 -23.79 -18.47
N ARG A 147 -6.28 -23.15 -17.86
CA ARG A 147 -5.42 -23.76 -16.84
C ARG A 147 -6.04 -23.60 -15.44
N TYR A 148 -5.94 -24.63 -14.61
CA TYR A 148 -6.17 -24.53 -13.17
C TYR A 148 -4.92 -23.97 -12.50
N LEU A 149 -5.13 -22.99 -11.61
CA LEU A 149 -4.06 -22.45 -10.78
C LEU A 149 -3.75 -23.43 -9.64
N ALA A 150 -2.47 -23.71 -9.43
CA ALA A 150 -1.99 -24.52 -8.31
C ALA A 150 -1.68 -23.64 -7.08
N SER A 151 -1.60 -24.26 -5.90
CA SER A 151 -1.44 -23.53 -4.63
C SER A 151 -0.07 -22.87 -4.46
N ASP A 152 0.95 -23.34 -5.18
CA ASP A 152 2.29 -22.76 -5.23
C ASP A 152 2.39 -21.53 -6.14
N GLU A 153 1.46 -21.35 -7.07
CA GLU A 153 1.33 -20.16 -7.92
C GLU A 153 0.65 -18.98 -7.20
N VAL A 154 0.11 -19.21 -6.00
CA VAL A 154 -0.45 -18.18 -5.13
C VAL A 154 0.46 -18.02 -3.92
N GLN A 155 0.67 -16.79 -3.46
CA GLN A 155 1.49 -16.52 -2.27
C GLN A 155 1.14 -17.42 -1.09
N ALA A 156 2.15 -18.01 -0.44
CA ALA A 156 1.93 -18.86 0.73
C ALA A 156 1.40 -18.06 1.93
N ASP A 157 1.96 -16.88 2.14
CA ASP A 157 1.65 -15.96 3.24
C ASP A 157 1.67 -14.48 2.78
N PRO A 158 1.17 -13.52 3.61
CA PRO A 158 1.10 -12.10 3.23
C PRO A 158 2.44 -11.40 2.96
N THR A 159 3.58 -12.05 3.23
CA THR A 159 4.93 -11.53 3.02
C THR A 159 5.74 -12.34 2.01
N ASP A 160 5.12 -13.32 1.34
CA ASP A 160 5.76 -14.16 0.32
C ASP A 160 6.20 -13.32 -0.89
N ALA A 161 7.49 -13.01 -0.96
CA ALA A 161 8.12 -12.22 -2.02
C ALA A 161 8.64 -13.07 -3.18
N THR A 162 8.25 -14.34 -3.28
CA THR A 162 8.64 -15.21 -4.39
C THR A 162 8.10 -14.63 -5.69
N ALA A 163 8.98 -14.44 -6.68
CA ALA A 163 8.62 -13.92 -7.98
C ALA A 163 7.56 -14.80 -8.68
N GLU A 164 6.79 -14.19 -9.58
CA GLU A 164 5.80 -14.86 -10.44
C GLU A 164 4.57 -15.46 -9.74
N LYS A 165 4.43 -15.29 -8.42
CA LYS A 165 3.22 -15.68 -7.68
C LYS A 165 2.11 -14.62 -7.73
N LEU A 166 0.85 -15.08 -7.73
CA LEU A 166 -0.33 -14.24 -7.61
C LEU A 166 -0.44 -13.63 -6.21
N LEU A 167 -0.61 -12.31 -6.17
CA LEU A 167 -0.76 -11.53 -4.95
C LEU A 167 -2.12 -11.80 -4.28
N LYS A 168 -2.12 -12.20 -3.01
CA LYS A 168 -3.36 -12.31 -2.20
C LYS A 168 -3.81 -10.93 -1.73
N VAL A 169 -5.14 -10.70 -1.64
CA VAL A 169 -5.67 -9.51 -0.96
C VAL A 169 -5.15 -9.49 0.49
N GLY A 170 -4.56 -8.37 0.88
CA GLY A 170 -3.90 -8.16 2.17
C GLY A 170 -2.40 -8.41 2.18
N ALA A 171 -1.84 -9.05 1.15
CA ALA A 171 -0.40 -9.24 1.04
C ALA A 171 0.32 -7.90 0.87
N PHE A 172 1.46 -7.77 1.55
CA PHE A 172 2.21 -6.51 1.69
C PHE A 172 1.33 -5.32 2.11
N GLY A 173 0.23 -5.61 2.84
CA GLY A 173 -0.77 -4.66 3.34
C GLY A 173 -1.66 -4.00 2.29
N TRP A 174 -1.69 -4.52 1.07
CA TRP A 174 -2.61 -4.03 0.03
C TRP A 174 -4.01 -4.63 0.20
N GLY A 175 -5.02 -3.80 0.47
CA GLY A 175 -6.42 -4.22 0.44
C GLY A 175 -6.92 -5.00 1.68
N ALA A 176 -6.09 -5.19 2.72
CA ALA A 176 -6.54 -5.60 4.04
C ALA A 176 -6.30 -4.50 5.08
N GLY A 177 -7.12 -4.47 6.13
CA GLY A 177 -7.03 -3.43 7.17
C GLY A 177 -5.72 -3.43 7.97
N VAL A 178 -4.94 -4.53 7.93
CA VAL A 178 -3.79 -4.74 8.80
C VAL A 178 -2.74 -5.66 8.15
N ALA A 179 -1.64 -5.09 7.66
CA ALA A 179 -0.32 -5.73 7.74
C ALA A 179 0.53 -4.88 8.69
N VAL A 180 0.79 -5.39 9.90
CA VAL A 180 1.65 -4.71 10.87
C VAL A 180 3.09 -5.07 10.56
N ARG A 181 3.95 -4.06 10.39
CA ARG A 181 5.39 -4.29 10.43
C ARG A 181 5.77 -4.56 11.90
N SER A 182 6.05 -5.83 12.22
CA SER A 182 6.26 -6.31 13.60
C SER A 182 7.58 -5.84 14.21
N THR A 183 8.52 -5.35 13.39
CA THR A 183 9.81 -4.88 13.84
C THR A 183 9.79 -3.36 14.03
N GLY A 184 9.80 -2.94 15.29
CA GLY A 184 9.93 -1.54 15.73
C GLY A 184 11.33 -0.96 15.47
N ASN A 185 11.89 -1.19 14.28
CA ASN A 185 13.22 -0.73 13.89
C ASN A 185 13.27 -0.32 12.40
N PHE A 186 13.69 0.90 12.10
CA PHE A 186 13.92 1.37 10.73
C PHE A 186 15.38 1.20 10.27
N LEU A 187 16.25 0.71 11.15
CA LEU A 187 17.66 0.46 10.84
C LEU A 187 17.89 -0.86 10.08
N GLU A 188 16.89 -1.72 9.94
CA GLU A 188 17.02 -3.02 9.25
C GLU A 188 17.80 -2.93 7.92
N THR A 189 18.63 -3.95 7.66
CA THR A 189 19.47 -4.00 6.45
C THR A 189 18.64 -3.97 5.17
N GLN A 190 17.50 -4.65 5.18
CA GLN A 190 16.55 -4.66 4.07
C GLN A 190 15.16 -4.38 4.60
N LEU A 191 14.45 -3.47 3.95
CA LEU A 191 13.07 -3.18 4.27
C LEU A 191 12.16 -3.89 3.26
N PRO A 192 11.16 -4.67 3.69
CA PRO A 192 10.22 -5.29 2.77
C PRO A 192 9.45 -4.22 2.00
N GLY A 193 9.21 -4.45 0.71
CA GLY A 193 8.35 -3.59 -0.09
C GLY A 193 6.88 -3.78 0.26
N GLY A 194 6.10 -2.70 0.26
CA GLY A 194 4.66 -2.77 0.60
C GLY A 194 4.10 -1.56 1.32
N ALA A 195 2.81 -1.62 1.62
CA ALA A 195 2.08 -0.67 2.45
C ALA A 195 1.92 -1.27 3.86
N PHE A 196 2.44 -0.63 4.90
CA PHE A 196 2.50 -1.22 6.23
C PHE A 196 1.92 -0.31 7.31
N ARG A 197 1.38 -0.87 8.39
CA ARG A 197 1.09 -0.10 9.60
C ARG A 197 2.19 -0.35 10.62
N THR A 198 2.65 0.70 11.28
CA THR A 198 3.54 0.58 12.43
C THR A 198 2.75 0.74 13.72
N GLY A 199 3.27 0.17 14.81
CA GLY A 199 2.76 0.45 16.15
C GLY A 199 3.13 1.86 16.62
N ASN A 200 3.19 2.05 17.93
CA ASN A 200 3.64 3.31 18.50
C ASN A 200 5.13 3.56 18.19
N LEU A 201 5.47 4.78 17.74
CA LEU A 201 6.80 5.16 17.30
C LEU A 201 7.68 5.77 18.40
N ASP A 202 7.14 6.04 19.59
CA ASP A 202 7.80 6.75 20.72
C ASP A 202 9.20 6.24 21.11
N SER A 203 9.49 4.97 20.81
CA SER A 203 10.78 4.31 21.08
C SER A 203 11.33 3.54 19.88
N THR A 204 10.73 3.73 18.70
CA THR A 204 11.12 3.02 17.49
C THR A 204 12.45 3.55 16.99
N THR A 205 13.46 2.68 16.95
CA THR A 205 14.81 3.08 16.56
C THR A 205 14.83 3.48 15.09
N GLY A 206 15.39 4.66 14.80
CA GLY A 206 15.45 5.21 13.44
C GLY A 206 14.13 5.77 12.90
N ALA A 207 13.11 5.98 13.75
CA ALA A 207 11.87 6.69 13.40
C ALA A 207 12.13 8.19 13.13
N PRO A 208 11.19 8.91 12.49
CA PRO A 208 11.33 10.34 12.28
C PRO A 208 11.44 11.11 13.61
N PRO A 209 12.25 12.18 13.66
CA PRO A 209 12.38 13.00 14.86
C PRO A 209 11.02 13.58 15.31
N GLY A 210 10.70 13.46 16.60
CA GLY A 210 9.48 14.01 17.18
C GLY A 210 8.18 13.29 16.79
N ALA A 211 8.28 12.12 16.15
CA ALA A 211 7.11 11.29 15.84
C ALA A 211 6.66 10.50 17.09
N THR A 212 5.85 11.12 17.95
CA THR A 212 5.33 10.53 19.19
C THR A 212 4.08 9.63 18.98
N TYR A 213 4.02 8.77 17.94
CA TYR A 213 2.71 8.48 17.34
C TYR A 213 2.47 7.06 16.77
N ARG A 214 1.18 6.70 16.61
CA ARG A 214 0.74 5.52 15.82
C ARG A 214 0.91 5.84 14.33
N GLY A 215 2.06 5.50 13.77
CA GLY A 215 2.36 5.75 12.36
C GLY A 215 1.68 4.75 11.42
N THR A 216 1.10 5.24 10.32
CA THR A 216 0.85 4.40 9.14
C THR A 216 2.01 4.60 8.17
N VAL A 217 2.74 3.54 7.83
CA VAL A 217 3.75 3.54 6.76
C VAL A 217 3.01 3.32 5.43
N GLY A 218 2.72 4.39 4.71
CA GLY A 218 1.95 4.30 3.47
C GLY A 218 2.64 3.45 2.39
N LEU A 219 3.98 3.44 2.36
CA LEU A 219 4.72 2.74 1.31
C LEU A 219 6.21 2.59 1.67
N THR A 220 6.76 1.39 1.48
CA THR A 220 8.21 1.14 1.42
C THR A 220 8.59 0.62 0.04
N LEU A 221 9.58 1.27 -0.58
CA LEU A 221 10.09 0.95 -1.92
C LEU A 221 11.57 0.58 -1.84
N PRO A 222 11.92 -0.71 -1.65
CA PRO A 222 13.31 -1.14 -1.72
C PRO A 222 13.82 -1.03 -3.17
N ALA A 223 15.06 -0.58 -3.34
CA ALA A 223 15.75 -0.66 -4.62
C ALA A 223 16.15 -2.11 -4.95
N LEU A 224 16.54 -2.36 -6.21
CA LEU A 224 16.97 -3.68 -6.70
C LEU A 224 18.06 -4.36 -5.86
N SER A 225 18.86 -3.60 -5.10
CA SER A 225 19.89 -4.13 -4.19
C SER A 225 19.38 -4.51 -2.79
N GLY A 226 18.09 -4.31 -2.51
CA GLY A 226 17.44 -4.53 -1.20
C GLY A 226 17.90 -3.60 -0.06
N THR A 227 18.92 -2.79 -0.28
CA THR A 227 19.62 -2.01 0.76
C THR A 227 19.24 -0.52 0.77
N HIS A 228 18.78 0.00 -0.37
CA HIS A 228 18.24 1.34 -0.46
C HIS A 228 16.72 1.27 -0.36
N ALA A 229 16.10 2.25 0.26
CA ALA A 229 14.65 2.30 0.35
C ALA A 229 14.13 3.72 0.46
N MET A 230 12.95 3.95 -0.11
CA MET A 230 12.12 5.12 0.19
C MET A 230 10.97 4.72 1.10
N LEU A 231 10.68 5.55 2.09
CA LEU A 231 9.56 5.39 3.02
C LEU A 231 8.68 6.63 2.96
N LEU A 232 7.38 6.43 2.75
CA LEU A 232 6.37 7.47 2.94
C LEU A 232 5.58 7.15 4.20
N MET A 233 5.55 8.07 5.16
CA MET A 233 4.97 7.81 6.47
C MET A 233 4.05 8.94 6.92
N ASN A 234 2.86 8.58 7.36
CA ASN A 234 1.95 9.48 8.08
C ASN A 234 2.08 9.20 9.58
N ALA A 235 2.67 10.13 10.32
CA ALA A 235 2.72 10.13 11.77
C ALA A 235 1.48 10.83 12.31
N MET A 236 0.55 10.06 12.89
CA MET A 236 -0.73 10.60 13.36
C MET A 236 -0.80 10.74 14.88
N ASN A 237 -0.98 11.96 15.36
CA ASN A 237 -1.27 12.23 16.76
C ASN A 237 -2.78 12.17 17.01
N VAL A 238 -3.24 11.07 17.59
CA VAL A 238 -4.67 10.87 17.91
C VAL A 238 -5.17 11.88 18.96
N SER A 239 -4.27 12.40 19.80
CA SER A 239 -4.58 13.40 20.83
C SER A 239 -4.43 14.86 20.37
N SER A 240 -3.83 15.10 19.21
CA SER A 240 -3.70 16.42 18.60
C SER A 240 -3.60 16.26 17.08
N PRO A 241 -4.73 16.03 16.38
CA PRO A 241 -4.73 15.74 14.93
C PRO A 241 -4.08 16.83 14.08
N GLU A 242 -3.97 18.05 14.60
CA GLU A 242 -3.28 19.18 13.98
C GLU A 242 -1.75 18.95 13.90
N ASP A 243 -1.20 18.04 14.72
CA ASP A 243 0.20 17.62 14.68
C ASP A 243 0.46 16.44 13.71
N ASN A 244 -0.53 16.05 12.90
CA ASN A 244 -0.35 14.99 11.91
C ASN A 244 0.67 15.42 10.86
N ASN A 245 1.73 14.62 10.70
CA ASN A 245 2.85 14.95 9.81
C ASN A 245 3.10 13.87 8.80
N LEU A 246 3.24 14.29 7.55
CA LEU A 246 3.75 13.46 6.48
C LEU A 246 5.29 13.55 6.46
N TRP A 247 5.95 12.41 6.35
CA TRP A 247 7.40 12.27 6.30
C TRP A 247 7.84 11.46 5.09
N LEU A 248 8.94 11.90 4.47
CA LEU A 248 9.71 11.13 3.51
C LEU A 248 11.00 10.65 4.18
N GLY A 249 11.22 9.34 4.21
CA GLY A 249 12.45 8.72 4.66
C GLY A 249 13.23 8.17 3.47
N VAL A 250 14.52 8.49 3.39
CA VAL A 250 15.42 7.89 2.40
C VAL A 250 16.52 7.12 3.10
N LYS A 251 16.63 5.83 2.79
CA LYS A 251 17.71 4.96 3.24
C LYS A 251 18.69 4.76 2.09
N SER A 252 19.91 5.24 2.26
CA SER A 252 20.97 5.15 1.26
C SER A 252 21.80 3.86 1.36
N THR A 253 21.72 3.10 2.45
CA THR A 253 22.44 1.82 2.61
C THR A 253 21.76 0.99 3.71
N GLY A 254 21.89 -0.34 3.65
CA GLY A 254 21.40 -1.24 4.71
C GLY A 254 22.03 -0.93 6.06
N GLY A 255 21.26 -1.05 7.15
CA GLY A 255 21.75 -0.75 8.50
C GLY A 255 21.65 0.72 8.89
N ALA A 256 21.62 1.64 7.92
CA ALA A 256 21.62 3.08 8.18
C ALA A 256 20.24 3.58 8.64
N ALA A 257 20.22 4.63 9.47
CA ALA A 257 18.98 5.35 9.76
C ALA A 257 18.45 6.03 8.50
N PRO A 258 17.13 5.97 8.22
CA PRO A 258 16.57 6.78 7.16
C PRO A 258 16.81 8.27 7.43
N GLN A 259 17.18 9.01 6.39
CA GLN A 259 17.18 10.47 6.42
C GLN A 259 15.74 10.93 6.27
N TRP A 260 15.18 11.49 7.33
CA TRP A 260 13.79 11.92 7.39
C TRP A 260 13.62 13.40 7.01
N SER A 261 12.67 13.66 6.12
CA SER A 261 12.23 14.99 5.71
C SER A 261 10.75 15.16 6.02
N ARG A 262 10.40 16.22 6.75
CA ARG A 262 9.01 16.58 7.06
C ARG A 262 8.41 17.35 5.88
N PHE A 263 7.19 17.02 5.48
CA PHE A 263 6.45 17.84 4.53
C PHE A 263 5.83 19.03 5.25
N TYR A 264 5.98 20.21 4.63
CA TYR A 264 5.28 21.41 5.05
C TYR A 264 4.09 21.69 4.14
N SER A 265 2.93 21.95 4.74
CA SER A 265 1.65 22.26 4.10
C SER A 265 0.94 23.37 4.85
N ASP A 266 -0.16 23.86 4.30
CA ASP A 266 -1.08 24.80 4.95
C ASP A 266 -1.42 24.45 6.41
N SER A 267 -1.47 23.16 6.74
CA SER A 267 -1.72 22.65 8.09
C SER A 267 -0.59 22.86 9.11
N ASN A 268 0.67 23.07 8.70
CA ASN A 268 1.80 23.09 9.63
C ASN A 268 2.87 24.17 9.36
N ILE A 269 2.64 25.03 8.35
CA ILE A 269 3.51 26.19 8.09
C ILE A 269 3.44 27.26 9.18
N LEU A 270 2.29 27.40 9.83
CA LEU A 270 2.05 28.33 10.95
C LEU A 270 1.90 27.53 12.25
N GLY A 271 2.60 27.95 13.30
CA GLY A 271 2.56 27.30 14.61
C GLY A 271 3.81 27.57 15.41
N THR A 272 4.07 26.77 16.46
CA THR A 272 5.28 26.93 17.27
C THR A 272 6.51 26.60 16.44
N VAL A 273 7.41 27.57 16.30
CA VAL A 273 8.70 27.40 15.65
C VAL A 273 9.68 26.86 16.70
N SER A 274 10.42 25.83 16.32
CA SER A 274 11.48 25.25 17.17
C SER A 274 12.63 24.75 16.30
N GLN A 275 13.83 24.77 16.86
CA GLN A 275 15.00 24.19 16.23
C GLN A 275 15.81 23.33 17.21
N SER A 276 16.67 22.49 16.67
CA SER A 276 17.68 21.77 17.43
C SER A 276 18.94 21.69 16.59
N ALA A 277 20.05 22.21 17.13
CA ALA A 277 21.33 22.28 16.44
C ALA A 277 21.24 22.95 15.05
N GLY A 278 20.45 24.02 14.93
CA GLY A 278 20.24 24.76 13.68
C GLY A 278 19.30 24.08 12.68
N VAL A 279 18.73 22.92 13.00
CA VAL A 279 17.74 22.24 12.15
C VAL A 279 16.33 22.58 12.63
N PRO A 280 15.48 23.21 11.79
CA PRO A 280 14.07 23.43 12.11
C PRO A 280 13.34 22.11 12.40
N ARG A 281 12.60 22.07 13.51
CA ARG A 281 11.77 20.92 13.92
C ARG A 281 10.27 21.27 14.03
N GLY A 282 9.95 22.55 14.22
CA GLY A 282 8.59 23.06 14.37
C GLY A 282 7.99 23.61 13.07
N ALA A 283 7.06 24.55 13.21
CA ALA A 283 6.49 25.32 12.11
C ALA A 283 7.55 26.24 11.46
N ILE A 284 7.20 26.85 10.32
CA ILE A 284 8.07 27.82 9.63
C ILE A 284 7.94 29.21 10.24
N ILE A 285 6.71 29.60 10.61
CA ILE A 285 6.40 30.92 11.16
C ILE A 285 5.55 30.78 12.43
N GLU A 286 5.96 31.46 13.49
CA GLU A 286 5.21 31.62 14.73
C GLU A 286 4.82 33.08 14.86
N ARG A 287 3.58 33.35 15.27
CA ARG A 287 3.13 34.69 15.66
C ARG A 287 2.57 34.64 17.06
N GLY A 288 2.90 35.64 17.86
CA GLY A 288 2.32 35.81 19.18
C GLY A 288 2.14 37.27 19.55
N SER A 289 1.27 37.50 20.53
CA SER A 289 1.00 38.82 21.10
C SER A 289 0.83 38.67 22.61
N ASN A 290 1.33 39.63 23.37
CA ASN A 290 1.14 39.72 24.80
C ASN A 290 1.11 41.19 25.24
N GLY A 291 1.03 41.45 26.55
CA GLY A 291 0.95 42.81 27.09
C GLY A 291 2.14 43.72 26.73
N ASN A 292 3.25 43.15 26.25
CA ASN A 292 4.43 43.91 25.84
C ASN A 292 4.45 44.22 24.33
N GLY A 293 3.50 43.70 23.54
CA GLY A 293 3.41 43.87 22.08
C GLY A 293 3.34 42.54 21.32
N GLU A 294 3.77 42.55 20.06
CA GLU A 294 3.66 41.41 19.14
C GLU A 294 5.02 40.90 18.69
N TYR A 295 5.10 39.62 18.32
CA TYR A 295 6.30 39.05 17.72
C TYR A 295 6.01 38.09 16.58
N VAL A 296 7.01 37.93 15.72
CA VAL A 296 7.09 36.89 14.70
C VAL A 296 8.42 36.16 14.84
N ARG A 297 8.40 34.82 14.87
CA ARG A 297 9.60 33.99 14.74
C ARG A 297 9.58 33.24 13.42
N PHE A 298 10.76 33.08 12.85
CA PHE A 298 10.99 32.33 11.62
C PHE A 298 11.93 31.16 11.89
N ALA A 299 11.71 30.04 11.20
CA ALA A 299 12.53 28.82 11.34
C ALA A 299 14.03 29.01 11.07
N ASP A 300 14.41 30.08 10.36
CA ASP A 300 15.81 30.47 10.13
C ASP A 300 16.51 31.09 11.35
N GLY A 301 15.79 31.23 12.47
CA GLY A 301 16.26 31.86 13.70
C GLY A 301 15.97 33.36 13.78
N THR A 302 15.32 33.98 12.79
CA THR A 302 14.95 35.41 12.83
C THR A 302 13.76 35.65 13.75
N GLN A 303 13.86 36.65 14.62
CA GLN A 303 12.76 37.14 15.44
C GLN A 303 12.55 38.63 15.21
N ILE A 304 11.30 39.04 15.08
CA ILE A 304 10.87 40.43 14.98
C ILE A 304 9.89 40.69 16.11
N CYS A 305 10.15 41.71 16.90
CA CYS A 305 9.22 42.23 17.89
C CYS A 305 8.72 43.61 17.47
N ALA A 306 7.43 43.87 17.64
CA ALA A 306 6.80 45.15 17.43
C ALA A 306 6.16 45.63 18.74
N VAL A 307 6.52 46.83 19.17
CA VAL A 307 6.03 47.46 20.41
C VAL A 307 5.48 48.83 20.08
N LEU A 308 4.27 49.12 20.59
CA LEU A 308 3.64 50.42 20.54
C LEU A 308 3.55 50.96 21.96
N VAL A 309 4.07 52.16 22.22
CA VAL A 309 3.98 52.77 23.55
C VAL A 309 3.81 54.28 23.51
N ASN A 310 2.97 54.81 24.39
CA ASN A 310 2.87 56.26 24.62
C ASN A 310 3.89 56.66 25.69
N MET A 311 4.85 57.50 25.31
CA MET A 311 5.91 58.03 26.18
C MET A 311 5.49 59.30 26.95
N GLY A 312 4.27 59.79 26.71
CA GLY A 312 3.73 61.03 27.28
C GLY A 312 4.30 62.28 26.63
N ASP A 313 4.28 63.38 27.38
CA ASP A 313 4.70 64.70 26.91
C ASP A 313 6.20 64.74 26.52
N PRO A 314 6.55 65.10 25.26
CA PRO A 314 7.94 65.22 24.81
C PRO A 314 8.65 66.45 25.41
N THR A 315 7.95 67.29 26.16
CA THR A 315 8.51 68.43 26.91
C THR A 315 8.60 68.17 28.42
N ALA A 316 8.32 66.94 28.87
CA ALA A 316 8.30 66.57 30.29
C ALA A 316 9.61 66.88 31.04
N THR A 317 10.75 66.89 30.34
CA THR A 317 12.07 67.21 30.88
C THR A 317 12.84 68.11 29.93
N GLY A 318 13.79 68.88 30.48
CA GLY A 318 14.63 69.81 29.71
C GLY A 318 14.00 71.19 29.53
N SER A 319 14.73 72.09 28.86
CA SER A 319 14.36 73.51 28.66
C SER A 319 14.23 73.90 27.18
N GLY A 320 14.35 72.94 26.26
CA GLY A 320 14.22 73.18 24.82
C GLY A 320 15.44 73.89 24.20
N THR A 321 16.57 73.93 24.91
CA THR A 321 17.83 74.51 24.42
C THR A 321 18.74 73.43 23.84
N PHE A 322 19.78 73.80 23.10
CA PHE A 322 20.74 72.84 22.57
C PHE A 322 21.48 72.06 23.68
N ALA A 323 21.79 72.73 24.79
CA ALA A 323 22.49 72.11 25.93
C ALA A 323 21.57 71.25 26.81
N ASP A 324 20.26 71.48 26.73
CA ASP A 324 19.24 70.84 27.56
C ASP A 324 17.93 70.68 26.75
N PRO A 325 17.93 69.76 25.76
CA PRO A 325 16.80 69.58 24.84
C PRO A 325 15.58 69.03 25.58
N TYR A 326 14.39 69.30 25.03
CA TYR A 326 13.17 68.69 25.55
C TYR A 326 13.17 67.17 25.34
N THR A 327 12.87 66.40 26.38
CA THR A 327 12.73 64.94 26.29
C THR A 327 11.50 64.42 27.05
N THR A 328 10.99 63.28 26.59
CA THR A 328 10.00 62.51 27.35
C THR A 328 10.57 62.03 28.68
N ASN A 329 9.72 61.61 29.62
CA ASN A 329 10.17 60.80 30.75
C ASN A 329 10.89 59.54 30.25
N SER A 330 11.85 59.04 31.04
CA SER A 330 12.54 57.79 30.71
C SER A 330 11.63 56.59 30.95
N MET A 331 11.55 55.69 29.97
CA MET A 331 10.77 54.45 30.07
C MET A 331 11.63 53.22 29.80
N SER A 332 11.28 52.09 30.42
CA SER A 332 11.87 50.79 30.11
C SER A 332 10.80 49.88 29.52
N LEU A 333 11.12 49.24 28.40
CA LEU A 333 10.20 48.39 27.65
C LEU A 333 10.76 46.97 27.57
N SER A 334 9.95 46.00 27.96
CA SER A 334 10.25 44.58 27.72
C SER A 334 9.87 44.20 26.30
N PHE A 335 10.64 43.35 25.65
CA PHE A 335 10.26 42.78 24.37
C PHE A 335 9.18 41.70 24.55
N PRO A 336 8.23 41.58 23.61
CA PRO A 336 7.22 40.51 23.60
C PRO A 336 7.82 39.10 23.65
N ALA A 337 8.99 38.90 23.06
CA ALA A 337 9.75 37.66 23.13
C ALA A 337 11.25 37.97 23.33
N SER A 338 11.96 37.11 24.06
CA SER A 338 13.40 37.26 24.29
C SER A 338 14.22 36.90 23.05
N PHE A 339 15.34 37.60 22.87
CA PHE A 339 16.35 37.32 21.86
C PHE A 339 17.54 36.55 22.47
N VAL A 340 18.42 36.00 21.62
CA VAL A 340 19.68 35.39 22.06
C VAL A 340 20.71 36.45 22.47
N ALA A 341 20.66 37.61 21.82
CA ALA A 341 21.54 38.75 22.04
C ALA A 341 20.75 40.06 21.84
N PRO A 342 21.26 41.22 22.28
CA PRO A 342 20.58 42.50 22.07
C PRO A 342 20.18 42.71 20.60
N PRO A 343 18.89 42.96 20.30
CA PRO A 343 18.41 43.13 18.93
C PRO A 343 18.81 44.49 18.35
N LYS A 344 18.66 44.62 17.03
CA LYS A 344 18.73 45.92 16.35
C LYS A 344 17.36 46.60 16.45
N LEU A 345 17.36 47.87 16.84
CA LEU A 345 16.14 48.64 17.05
C LEU A 345 15.93 49.64 15.91
N GLY A 346 14.71 49.69 15.38
CA GLY A 346 14.19 50.79 14.58
C GLY A 346 13.05 51.46 15.35
N LEU A 347 13.09 52.80 15.44
CA LEU A 347 12.09 53.57 16.18
C LEU A 347 11.52 54.68 15.30
N PHE A 348 10.22 54.88 15.42
CA PHE A 348 9.51 55.97 14.78
C PHE A 348 8.51 56.57 15.77
N ALA A 349 8.45 57.90 15.88
CA ALA A 349 7.52 58.58 16.77
C ALA A 349 6.40 59.27 16.00
N THR A 350 5.21 59.25 16.58
CA THR A 350 4.07 60.08 16.21
C THR A 350 3.66 60.93 17.41
N ILE A 351 3.01 62.06 17.15
CA ILE A 351 2.48 62.94 18.20
C ILE A 351 0.95 62.93 18.10
N SER A 352 0.24 62.83 19.22
CA SER A 352 -1.21 63.03 19.25
C SER A 352 -1.54 64.49 18.92
N ASN A 353 -2.32 64.71 17.87
CA ASN A 353 -2.63 66.07 17.41
C ASN A 353 -3.68 66.74 18.31
N GLY A 354 -3.24 67.65 19.18
CA GLY A 354 -4.06 68.75 19.67
C GLY A 354 -3.69 70.04 18.93
N SER A 355 -4.17 70.22 17.70
CA SER A 355 -4.25 71.53 17.01
C SER A 355 -2.94 72.30 16.69
N ALA A 356 -1.74 71.82 17.01
CA ALA A 356 -0.48 72.56 16.79
C ALA A 356 0.15 72.32 15.39
N PRO A 357 0.86 73.32 14.81
CA PRO A 357 1.53 73.20 13.52
C PRO A 357 2.58 72.07 13.51
N LEU A 358 2.74 71.38 12.37
CA LEU A 358 3.70 70.27 12.16
C LEU A 358 5.17 70.69 12.23
N GLN A 359 5.42 72.00 12.29
CA GLN A 359 6.75 72.57 12.47
C GLN A 359 7.27 72.11 13.84
N ASN A 360 8.56 71.75 13.95
CA ASN A 360 9.22 71.39 15.23
C ASN A 360 8.93 69.98 15.80
N ARG A 361 8.78 68.94 14.95
CA ARG A 361 8.40 67.57 15.38
C ARG A 361 9.36 66.45 14.95
N ILE A 362 10.65 66.75 14.79
CA ILE A 362 11.69 65.75 14.57
C ILE A 362 12.15 65.20 15.92
N PHE A 363 12.19 63.87 16.04
CA PHE A 363 12.68 63.19 17.23
C PHE A 363 13.94 62.39 16.94
N SER A 364 14.89 62.44 17.88
CA SER A 364 15.93 61.42 18.02
C SER A 364 15.66 60.57 19.25
N PHE A 365 16.20 59.36 19.28
CA PHE A 365 15.99 58.44 20.39
C PHE A 365 17.31 58.09 21.06
N SER A 366 17.28 57.94 22.38
CA SER A 366 18.40 57.39 23.14
C SER A 366 17.88 56.36 24.14
N ALA A 367 18.69 55.36 24.45
CA ALA A 367 18.46 54.44 25.55
C ALA A 367 19.75 54.28 26.35
N ALA A 368 19.65 53.95 27.64
CA ALA A 368 20.82 53.64 28.46
C ALA A 368 21.41 52.25 28.14
N GLY A 369 20.58 51.33 27.64
CA GLY A 369 21.00 49.99 27.31
C GLY A 369 19.94 49.18 26.59
N THR A 370 20.39 48.15 25.88
CA THR A 370 19.54 47.15 25.23
C THR A 370 20.06 45.78 25.60
N SER A 371 19.19 44.95 26.16
CA SER A 371 19.46 43.55 26.49
C SER A 371 18.72 42.63 25.52
N ALA A 372 18.88 41.32 25.71
CA ALA A 372 18.09 40.31 25.02
C ALA A 372 16.57 40.38 25.31
N SER A 373 16.15 41.03 26.40
CA SER A 373 14.76 41.01 26.86
C SER A 373 14.12 42.39 26.99
N ALA A 374 14.90 43.47 26.98
CA ALA A 374 14.37 44.81 27.17
C ALA A 374 15.26 45.92 26.60
N VAL A 375 14.68 47.11 26.44
CA VAL A 375 15.39 48.39 26.31
C VAL A 375 15.13 49.24 27.55
N THR A 376 16.16 49.85 28.11
CA THR A 376 16.09 50.58 29.39
C THR A 376 16.37 52.06 29.22
N ALA A 377 15.64 52.89 29.97
CA ALA A 377 15.73 54.35 29.96
C ALA A 377 15.67 54.96 28.55
N LEU A 378 14.75 54.44 27.73
CA LEU A 378 14.41 55.00 26.43
C LEU A 378 13.83 56.40 26.62
N ARG A 379 14.28 57.34 25.78
CA ARG A 379 13.78 58.72 25.70
C ARG A 379 13.64 59.13 24.24
N ALA A 380 12.58 59.88 23.94
CA ALA A 380 12.49 60.66 22.72
C ALA A 380 12.97 62.08 23.01
N HIS A 381 13.92 62.56 22.21
CA HIS A 381 14.47 63.91 22.26
C HIS A 381 13.84 64.73 21.16
N ARG A 382 13.23 65.84 21.53
CA ARG A 382 12.65 66.77 20.59
C ARG A 382 13.72 67.70 20.03
N MET A 383 13.92 67.67 18.72
CA MET A 383 14.94 68.48 18.03
C MET A 383 14.43 69.90 17.73
N SER A 384 13.87 70.58 18.73
CA SER A 384 13.33 71.94 18.59
C SER A 384 13.07 72.60 19.94
N ALA A 385 13.01 73.93 19.96
CA ALA A 385 12.62 74.72 21.13
C ALA A 385 11.08 74.89 21.31
N GLY A 386 10.26 74.21 20.50
CA GLY A 386 8.80 74.23 20.67
C GLY A 386 8.39 73.62 22.01
N ALA A 387 7.54 74.32 22.75
CA ALA A 387 7.09 73.92 24.09
C ALA A 387 5.61 73.44 24.10
N ASP A 388 5.03 73.18 22.93
CA ASP A 388 3.70 72.58 22.83
C ASP A 388 3.69 71.17 23.43
N THR A 389 2.74 70.95 24.33
CA THR A 389 2.52 69.67 25.02
C THR A 389 1.60 68.80 24.18
N SER A 390 2.00 67.55 23.91
CA SER A 390 1.20 66.55 23.18
C SER A 390 1.76 65.17 23.48
N ASP A 391 1.00 64.08 23.35
CA ASP A 391 1.56 62.76 23.67
C ASP A 391 2.44 62.24 22.53
N CYS A 392 3.66 61.82 22.85
CA CYS A 392 4.59 61.17 21.94
C CYS A 392 4.40 59.65 21.98
N THR A 393 3.87 59.07 20.90
CA THR A 393 3.75 57.61 20.73
C THR A 393 4.92 57.08 19.92
N ILE A 394 5.57 56.02 20.38
CA ILE A 394 6.68 55.35 19.68
C ILE A 394 6.20 54.00 19.12
N TYR A 395 6.53 53.77 17.86
CA TYR A 395 6.53 52.46 17.19
C TYR A 395 7.97 51.95 17.19
N MET A 396 8.22 50.87 17.93
CA MET A 396 9.53 50.22 17.99
C MET A 396 9.47 48.86 17.30
N THR A 397 10.38 48.65 16.36
CA THR A 397 10.65 47.33 15.76
C THR A 397 12.02 46.86 16.22
N ALA A 398 12.07 45.69 16.86
CA ALA A 398 13.32 45.05 17.27
C ALA A 398 13.54 43.78 16.43
N ILE A 399 14.70 43.66 15.79
CA ILE A 399 15.04 42.52 14.93
C ILE A 399 16.30 41.85 15.47
N GLY A 400 16.24 40.54 15.67
CA GLY A 400 17.35 39.77 16.24
C GLY A 400 17.17 38.26 16.00
N ARG A 401 17.92 37.46 16.76
CA ARG A 401 17.84 35.99 16.71
C ARG A 401 17.07 35.43 17.90
N TRP A 402 16.26 34.39 17.69
CA TRP A 402 15.71 33.54 18.76
C TRP A 402 16.48 32.22 18.81
N ASN A 403 16.40 31.51 19.94
CA ASN A 403 17.05 30.22 20.16
C ASN A 403 16.04 29.07 20.06
#